data_AF-A0A094I984-F1
#
_entry.id   AF-A0A094I984-F1
#
_cell.length_a   1.000
_cell.length_b   1.000
_cell.length_c   1.000
_cell.angle_alpha   90.00
_cell.angle_beta   90.00
_cell.angle_gamma   90.00
#
_symmetry.space_group_name_H-M   'P 1'
#
loop_
_entity.id
_entity.type
_entity.pdbx_description
1 polymer ?
#
loop_
_entity_poly.entity_id
_entity_poly.type
_entity_poly.pdbx_seq_one_letter_code
_entity_poly.pdbx_strand_id
1 'polypeptide(L)'
;MSESGSVSQRLAQIAASVKKEGGTNDMPWDPKATSFPSRSNLPKIENAPDGAAWVWGSDDQLGRLNLLTPARVAAAAKLITDGDIVSLNLPLNVPAVPAFNRQAFQHTIKPLTPGLAYDDTYSLNTQSGTQWDGFRHISFIKTGQFYNGATGAHIDGAEANQHRCSIHHWSDHGIGGRGVLLDYWTYAQENGIKYDPYEYHAIPLSSLAACGKAQGIDIRPAAQGGDIQIGDILLIRSGFVSTYNSLGPSERAAGALRPHTHGPGDGMRWAGVSAEDEMVDWLHDSYFAAIAGDAPSFEAWPSRVVQKSTTTALDTIDSTMLTDPIFHGELTGEWRAPTNAVRRQACGDGNTAPSSPTTASESGIVEPYPYSAQASINTAVRRVVPQLYNHRIPNRNPAHPIRSMSIPEAESANADRMR
;
A
#
# COMPACT_ATOMS: atom_id res chain seq x y z
N MET A 1 22.60 -14.77 -46.68
CA MET A 1 23.95 -14.61 -46.11
C MET A 1 24.28 -13.13 -46.08
N SER A 2 24.37 -12.51 -44.91
CA SER A 2 25.09 -11.25 -44.72
C SER A 2 25.48 -11.14 -43.24
N GLU A 3 26.49 -11.93 -42.87
CA GLU A 3 27.22 -11.74 -41.62
C GLU A 3 28.19 -10.58 -41.79
N SER A 4 27.91 -9.45 -41.14
CA SER A 4 28.93 -8.50 -40.65
C SER A 4 28.30 -7.53 -39.67
N GLY A 5 27.71 -8.05 -38.59
CA GLY A 5 27.52 -7.26 -37.38
C GLY A 5 28.91 -6.85 -36.87
N SER A 6 29.17 -5.54 -36.83
CA SER A 6 30.53 -5.01 -36.66
C SER A 6 31.17 -5.55 -35.37
N VAL A 7 32.48 -5.76 -35.41
CA VAL A 7 33.29 -6.15 -34.25
C VAL A 7 33.00 -5.24 -33.04
N SER A 8 32.64 -3.98 -33.27
CA SER A 8 32.21 -3.01 -32.25
C SER A 8 30.88 -3.36 -31.57
N GLN A 9 29.89 -3.94 -32.26
CA GLN A 9 28.64 -4.40 -31.65
C GLN A 9 28.84 -5.65 -30.81
N ARG A 10 29.70 -6.58 -31.28
CA ARG A 10 30.09 -7.76 -30.50
C ARG A 10 30.94 -7.36 -29.29
N LEU A 11 31.85 -6.39 -29.42
CA LEU A 11 32.61 -5.82 -28.30
C LEU A 11 31.71 -5.06 -27.32
N ALA A 12 30.66 -4.36 -27.78
CA ALA A 12 29.70 -3.71 -26.89
C ALA A 12 28.83 -4.73 -26.13
N GLN A 13 28.41 -5.82 -26.78
CA GLN A 13 27.72 -6.93 -26.12
C GLN A 13 28.63 -7.71 -25.17
N ILE A 14 29.90 -7.90 -25.52
CA ILE A 14 30.89 -8.52 -24.64
C ILE A 14 31.25 -7.58 -23.49
N ALA A 15 31.39 -6.27 -23.70
CA ALA A 15 31.58 -5.30 -22.62
C ALA A 15 30.35 -5.20 -21.69
N ALA A 16 29.13 -5.34 -22.24
CA ALA A 16 27.90 -5.46 -21.44
C ALA A 16 27.79 -6.82 -20.71
N SER A 17 28.40 -7.88 -21.24
CA SER A 17 28.45 -9.22 -20.63
C SER A 17 29.63 -9.41 -19.67
N VAL A 18 30.69 -8.59 -19.79
CA VAL A 18 31.87 -8.53 -18.92
C VAL A 18 31.67 -7.50 -17.81
N LYS A 19 30.78 -6.52 -17.97
CA LYS A 19 30.16 -5.77 -16.85
C LYS A 19 29.11 -6.58 -16.07
N LYS A 20 29.11 -7.90 -16.23
CA LYS A 20 28.25 -8.83 -15.48
C LYS A 20 28.99 -9.48 -14.31
N GLU A 21 29.86 -8.71 -13.67
CA GLU A 21 30.36 -8.88 -12.29
C GLU A 21 30.59 -7.45 -11.76
N GLY A 22 29.49 -6.81 -11.38
CA GLY A 22 29.48 -5.39 -11.03
C GLY A 22 28.12 -4.95 -10.55
N GLY A 23 27.47 -5.78 -9.72
CA GLY A 23 26.57 -5.21 -8.73
C GLY A 23 27.41 -4.24 -7.91
N THR A 24 26.90 -3.05 -7.65
CA THR A 24 27.57 -2.09 -6.77
C THR A 24 27.64 -2.71 -5.36
N ASN A 25 28.69 -3.48 -5.08
CA ASN A 25 28.98 -3.96 -3.74
C ASN A 25 29.43 -2.81 -2.84
N ASP A 26 29.81 -1.68 -3.43
CA ASP A 26 30.11 -0.45 -2.72
C ASP A 26 28.80 0.19 -2.24
N MET A 27 28.61 0.19 -0.92
CA MET A 27 27.53 0.92 -0.26
C MET A 27 27.95 2.40 -0.06
N PRO A 28 27.02 3.36 -0.18
CA PRO A 28 25.58 3.18 -0.38
C PRO A 28 25.19 2.88 -1.84
N TRP A 29 24.10 2.13 -2.03
CA TRP A 29 23.53 1.84 -3.34
C TRP A 29 22.88 3.09 -3.96
N ASP A 30 23.00 3.24 -5.29
CA ASP A 30 22.29 4.29 -6.04
C ASP A 30 20.81 3.92 -6.21
N PRO A 31 19.85 4.68 -5.66
CA PRO A 31 18.43 4.39 -5.84
C PRO A 31 17.97 4.40 -7.30
N LYS A 32 18.71 5.09 -8.19
CA LYS A 32 18.42 5.15 -9.63
C LYS A 32 18.93 3.94 -10.41
N ALA A 33 19.67 3.02 -9.77
CA ALA A 33 20.14 1.81 -10.42
C ALA A 33 18.97 0.97 -10.93
N THR A 34 19.18 0.29 -12.06
CA THR A 34 18.17 -0.55 -12.71
C THR A 34 18.32 -2.04 -12.39
N SER A 35 19.24 -2.38 -11.49
CA SER A 35 19.52 -3.74 -11.05
C SER A 35 20.17 -3.69 -9.67
N PHE A 36 19.82 -4.65 -8.83
CA PHE A 36 20.31 -4.79 -7.47
C PHE A 36 20.56 -6.28 -7.14
N PRO A 37 21.45 -6.61 -6.19
CA PRO A 37 21.78 -7.99 -5.80
C PRO A 37 20.64 -8.74 -5.10
N SER A 38 20.29 -9.94 -5.57
CA SER A 38 19.30 -10.81 -4.91
C SER A 38 19.57 -11.02 -3.42
N ARG A 39 18.57 -11.45 -2.64
CA ARG A 39 18.67 -11.67 -1.19
C ARG A 39 19.84 -12.59 -0.82
N SER A 40 20.04 -13.63 -1.61
CA SER A 40 21.14 -14.59 -1.50
C SER A 40 22.54 -14.00 -1.75
N ASN A 41 22.60 -12.84 -2.40
CA ASN A 41 23.83 -12.12 -2.77
C ASN A 41 23.93 -10.75 -2.07
N LEU A 42 23.20 -10.54 -0.97
CA LEU A 42 23.30 -9.31 -0.19
C LEU A 42 24.71 -9.15 0.42
N PRO A 43 25.26 -7.93 0.45
CA PRO A 43 26.50 -7.68 1.17
C PRO A 43 26.30 -7.90 2.67
N LYS A 44 27.31 -8.45 3.35
CA LYS A 44 27.31 -8.49 4.81
C LYS A 44 27.60 -7.10 5.34
N ILE A 45 26.75 -6.63 6.25
CA ILE A 45 26.89 -5.34 6.91
C ILE A 45 27.41 -5.60 8.32
N GLU A 46 28.54 -5.00 8.66
CA GLU A 46 29.15 -5.17 9.98
C GLU A 46 28.17 -4.72 11.09
N ASN A 47 28.02 -5.53 12.13
CA ASN A 47 27.11 -5.31 13.28
C ASN A 47 25.61 -5.30 12.96
N ALA A 48 25.19 -5.52 11.72
CA ALA A 48 23.78 -5.68 11.35
C ALA A 48 23.29 -7.13 11.55
N PRO A 49 21.99 -7.35 11.74
CA PRO A 49 21.40 -8.68 11.69
C PRO A 49 21.64 -9.41 10.35
N ASP A 50 21.71 -10.73 10.39
CA ASP A 50 21.80 -11.55 9.18
C ASP A 50 20.62 -11.27 8.23
N GLY A 51 20.94 -10.97 6.97
CA GLY A 51 19.94 -10.65 5.93
C GLY A 51 19.48 -9.19 5.89
N ALA A 52 20.03 -8.30 6.74
CA ALA A 52 19.69 -6.88 6.70
C ALA A 52 20.11 -6.20 5.38
N ALA A 53 19.16 -5.53 4.73
CA ALA A 53 19.39 -4.76 3.49
C ALA A 53 19.56 -3.25 3.77
N TRP A 54 20.42 -2.89 4.73
CA TRP A 54 20.69 -1.50 5.15
C TRP A 54 21.69 -0.79 4.23
N VAL A 55 21.34 -0.71 2.95
CA VAL A 55 22.27 -0.44 1.84
C VAL A 55 22.26 1.00 1.34
N TRP A 56 21.37 1.86 1.86
CA TRP A 56 21.14 3.22 1.36
C TRP A 56 22.03 4.29 2.02
N GLY A 57 22.88 3.88 2.96
CA GLY A 57 23.76 4.76 3.74
C GLY A 57 23.40 4.74 5.23
N SER A 58 24.38 5.00 6.09
CA SER A 58 24.26 4.89 7.56
C SER A 58 23.26 5.89 8.18
N ASP A 59 23.09 7.03 7.53
CA ASP A 59 22.19 8.09 7.98
C ASP A 59 20.79 7.98 7.35
N ASP A 60 20.58 7.04 6.45
CA ASP A 60 19.29 6.85 5.77
C ASP A 60 18.16 6.57 6.77
N GLN A 61 16.98 7.08 6.45
CA GLN A 61 15.74 6.93 7.22
C GLN A 61 14.55 6.51 6.34
N LEU A 62 14.77 6.26 5.06
CA LEU A 62 13.74 5.99 4.06
C LEU A 62 13.68 4.51 3.64
N GLY A 63 14.79 3.77 3.78
CA GLY A 63 14.92 2.40 3.33
C GLY A 63 14.51 2.26 1.86
N ARG A 64 13.60 1.34 1.55
CA ARG A 64 13.15 1.11 0.17
C ARG A 64 12.32 2.24 -0.43
N LEU A 65 11.83 3.22 0.35
CA LEU A 65 11.19 4.41 -0.23
C LEU A 65 12.15 5.22 -1.11
N ASN A 66 13.47 5.08 -0.91
CA ASN A 66 14.47 5.64 -1.83
C ASN A 66 14.26 5.18 -3.29
N LEU A 67 13.64 4.02 -3.52
CA LEU A 67 13.34 3.51 -4.85
C LEU A 67 12.25 4.31 -5.57
N LEU A 68 11.46 5.14 -4.88
CA LEU A 68 10.46 6.03 -5.48
C LEU A 68 11.11 7.28 -6.09
N THR A 69 12.04 7.06 -7.01
CA THR A 69 12.79 8.13 -7.70
C THR A 69 11.87 8.97 -8.59
N PRO A 70 12.19 10.26 -8.85
CA PRO A 70 11.38 11.11 -9.73
C PRO A 70 11.10 10.49 -11.10
N ALA A 71 12.05 9.73 -11.67
CA ALA A 71 11.87 9.07 -12.96
C ALA A 71 10.82 7.93 -12.90
N ARG A 72 10.82 7.13 -11.83
CA ARG A 72 9.84 6.05 -11.63
C ARG A 72 8.46 6.60 -11.30
N VAL A 73 8.38 7.65 -10.47
CA VAL A 73 7.12 8.34 -10.16
C VAL A 73 6.50 8.96 -11.43
N ALA A 74 7.30 9.64 -12.24
CA ALA A 74 6.84 10.20 -13.51
C ALA A 74 6.41 9.11 -14.52
N ALA A 75 7.04 7.93 -14.49
CA ALA A 75 6.61 6.80 -15.30
C ALA A 75 5.26 6.24 -14.82
N ALA A 76 5.05 6.11 -13.50
CA ALA A 76 3.80 5.68 -12.91
C ALA A 76 2.62 6.61 -13.24
N ALA A 77 2.86 7.92 -13.27
CA ALA A 77 1.83 8.91 -13.64
C ALA A 77 1.23 8.68 -15.03
N LYS A 78 1.95 8.01 -15.95
CA LYS A 78 1.45 7.68 -17.29
C LYS A 78 0.37 6.59 -17.29
N LEU A 79 0.16 5.90 -16.17
CA LEU A 79 -0.90 4.91 -16.00
C LEU A 79 -2.27 5.55 -15.73
N ILE A 80 -2.31 6.85 -15.43
CA ILE A 80 -3.54 7.59 -15.23
C ILE A 80 -4.16 7.88 -16.60
N THR A 81 -5.04 7.00 -17.06
CA THR A 81 -5.73 7.13 -18.36
C THR A 81 -7.20 7.53 -18.22
N ASP A 82 -7.89 6.95 -17.23
CA ASP A 82 -9.34 7.12 -17.06
C ASP A 82 -9.70 8.16 -15.98
N GLY A 83 -8.76 8.45 -15.06
CA GLY A 83 -8.94 9.43 -13.99
C GLY A 83 -9.76 8.92 -12.80
N ASP A 84 -10.04 7.62 -12.74
CA ASP A 84 -10.70 6.98 -11.61
C ASP A 84 -9.84 7.05 -10.34
N ILE A 85 -10.49 7.35 -9.21
CA ILE A 85 -9.84 7.47 -7.90
C ILE A 85 -10.53 6.51 -6.94
N VAL A 86 -9.74 5.66 -6.30
CA VAL A 86 -10.20 4.72 -5.26
C VAL A 86 -9.50 5.05 -3.95
N SER A 87 -10.28 5.35 -2.92
CA SER A 87 -9.76 5.52 -1.56
C SER A 87 -9.39 4.16 -0.98
N LEU A 88 -8.18 4.04 -0.44
CA LEU A 88 -7.72 2.84 0.27
C LEU A 88 -7.77 3.00 1.80
N ASN A 89 -8.45 4.04 2.28
CA ASN A 89 -8.60 4.32 3.70
C ASN A 89 -9.92 3.80 4.23
N LEU A 90 -9.86 2.98 5.27
CA LEU A 90 -10.98 2.74 6.16
C LEU A 90 -11.33 4.04 6.90
N PRO A 91 -12.61 4.25 7.25
CA PRO A 91 -12.98 5.27 8.22
C PRO A 91 -12.18 5.11 9.53
N LEU A 92 -11.78 6.20 10.18
CA LEU A 92 -10.90 6.14 11.37
C LEU A 92 -11.50 5.37 12.56
N ASN A 93 -12.83 5.23 12.62
CA ASN A 93 -13.53 4.41 13.59
C ASN A 93 -13.67 2.93 13.18
N VAL A 94 -12.97 2.50 12.14
CA VAL A 94 -12.97 1.13 11.62
C VAL A 94 -11.52 0.61 11.58
N PRO A 95 -11.26 -0.57 12.18
CA PRO A 95 -12.17 -1.39 12.98
C PRO A 95 -12.62 -0.71 14.29
N ALA A 96 -13.88 -0.93 14.67
CA ALA A 96 -14.46 -0.37 15.91
C ALA A 96 -13.77 -0.93 17.17
N VAL A 97 -13.33 -2.19 17.11
CA VAL A 97 -12.47 -2.83 18.09
C VAL A 97 -11.18 -3.22 17.38
N PRO A 98 -10.09 -2.46 17.54
CA PRO A 98 -8.80 -2.80 16.97
C PRO A 98 -8.23 -4.10 17.55
N ALA A 99 -7.52 -4.86 16.71
CA ALA A 99 -6.81 -6.06 17.14
C ALA A 99 -5.59 -5.73 18.03
N PHE A 100 -4.93 -6.76 18.57
CA PHE A 100 -3.68 -6.64 19.34
C PHE A 100 -3.78 -5.74 20.58
N ASN A 101 -4.95 -5.71 21.22
CA ASN A 101 -5.22 -4.89 22.42
C ASN A 101 -4.92 -3.39 22.21
N ARG A 102 -5.07 -2.89 20.98
CA ARG A 102 -4.82 -1.49 20.64
C ARG A 102 -5.98 -0.59 21.05
N GLN A 103 -5.67 0.69 21.29
CA GLN A 103 -6.66 1.70 21.67
C GLN A 103 -7.68 1.91 20.54
N ALA A 104 -8.97 1.87 20.89
CA ALA A 104 -10.06 2.26 19.98
C ALA A 104 -10.03 3.77 19.68
N PHE A 105 -10.42 4.14 18.46
CA PHE A 105 -10.51 5.52 18.03
C PHE A 105 -11.59 6.28 18.81
N GLN A 106 -11.27 7.51 19.22
CA GLN A 106 -12.21 8.44 19.83
C GLN A 106 -12.20 9.77 19.09
N HIS A 107 -13.38 10.26 18.74
CA HIS A 107 -13.61 11.56 18.10
C HIS A 107 -14.52 12.40 18.97
N THR A 108 -14.08 13.62 19.26
CA THR A 108 -14.85 14.61 20.00
C THR A 108 -14.93 15.89 19.19
N ILE A 109 -16.15 16.37 18.96
CA ILE A 109 -16.41 17.69 18.37
C ILE A 109 -16.36 18.73 19.49
N LYS A 110 -15.53 19.75 19.30
CA LYS A 110 -15.30 20.85 20.23
C LYS A 110 -15.92 22.14 19.66
N PRO A 111 -17.05 22.62 20.19
CA PRO A 111 -17.60 23.91 19.77
C PRO A 111 -16.66 25.05 20.15
N LEU A 112 -16.22 25.84 19.15
CA LEU A 112 -15.56 27.12 19.39
C LEU A 112 -16.60 28.23 19.53
N THR A 113 -17.62 28.20 18.68
CA THR A 113 -18.82 29.04 18.76
C THR A 113 -20.01 28.22 18.27
N PRO A 114 -20.88 27.74 19.18
CA PRO A 114 -22.03 26.91 18.80
C PRO A 114 -22.86 27.52 17.68
N GLY A 115 -23.12 26.74 16.63
CA GLY A 115 -23.83 27.16 15.42
C GLY A 115 -22.99 27.89 14.37
N LEU A 116 -21.71 28.19 14.64
CA LEU A 116 -20.84 28.98 13.75
C LEU A 116 -19.46 28.34 13.49
N ALA A 117 -18.83 27.75 14.51
CA ALA A 117 -17.47 27.22 14.41
C ALA A 117 -17.25 26.05 15.38
N TYR A 118 -16.65 24.99 14.86
CA TYR A 118 -16.33 23.76 15.58
C TYR A 118 -14.94 23.27 15.15
N ASP A 119 -14.18 22.80 16.13
CA ASP A 119 -12.95 22.02 15.94
C ASP A 119 -13.23 20.56 16.31
N ASP A 120 -12.30 19.68 15.94
CA ASP A 120 -12.35 18.26 16.27
C ASP A 120 -11.07 17.84 17.01
N THR A 121 -11.20 16.89 17.94
CA THR A 121 -10.04 16.23 18.57
C THR A 121 -10.13 14.72 18.38
N TYR A 122 -8.98 14.12 18.10
CA TYR A 122 -8.83 12.67 17.94
C TYR A 122 -7.92 12.10 19.02
N SER A 123 -8.31 10.96 19.59
CA SER A 123 -7.42 10.11 20.38
C SER A 123 -7.37 8.75 19.70
N LEU A 124 -6.18 8.37 19.23
CA LEU A 124 -5.99 7.14 18.47
C LEU A 124 -4.62 6.51 18.72
N ASN A 125 -4.56 5.20 18.54
CA ASN A 125 -3.32 4.49 18.28
C ASN A 125 -3.12 4.44 16.76
N THR A 126 -1.95 4.83 16.26
CA THR A 126 -1.68 4.94 14.82
C THR A 126 -1.61 3.59 14.10
N GLN A 127 -1.69 2.49 14.84
CA GLN A 127 -1.78 1.11 14.35
C GLN A 127 -3.21 0.52 14.48
N SER A 128 -4.25 1.34 14.67
CA SER A 128 -5.61 0.84 14.92
C SER A 128 -6.54 0.79 13.70
N GLY A 129 -6.03 1.05 12.49
CA GLY A 129 -6.84 1.15 11.27
C GLY A 129 -5.97 1.16 10.03
N THR A 130 -6.39 1.89 8.99
CA THR A 130 -5.52 2.08 7.82
C THR A 130 -4.23 2.82 8.22
N GLN A 131 -3.07 2.23 7.97
CA GLN A 131 -1.80 2.66 8.59
C GLN A 131 -0.58 2.34 7.72
N TRP A 132 0.52 3.07 7.96
CA TRP A 132 1.88 2.69 7.57
C TRP A 132 2.71 2.37 8.80
N ASP A 133 3.46 1.27 8.75
CA ASP A 133 4.39 0.86 9.79
C ASP A 133 5.79 1.39 9.50
N GLY A 134 6.19 2.44 10.22
CA GLY A 134 7.53 3.01 10.13
C GLY A 134 8.59 2.15 10.81
N PHE A 135 9.86 2.50 10.62
CA PHE A 135 11.01 1.74 11.16
C PHE A 135 11.14 1.69 12.69
N ARG A 136 10.25 2.34 13.45
CA ARG A 136 10.11 2.18 14.91
C ARG A 136 9.13 1.09 15.32
N HIS A 137 8.34 0.55 14.38
CA HIS A 137 7.21 -0.30 14.73
C HIS A 137 7.67 -1.64 15.30
N ILE A 138 8.58 -2.32 14.60
CA ILE A 138 9.10 -3.64 14.97
C ILE A 138 10.62 -3.64 14.75
N SER A 139 11.36 -4.17 15.73
CA SER A 139 12.80 -4.43 15.63
C SER A 139 13.04 -5.83 15.10
N PHE A 140 14.26 -6.09 14.62
CA PHE A 140 14.74 -7.45 14.48
C PHE A 140 14.74 -8.17 15.84
N ILE A 141 13.79 -9.06 16.08
CA ILE A 141 13.45 -9.57 17.42
C ILE A 141 14.65 -10.19 18.13
N LYS A 142 15.51 -10.91 17.39
CA LYS A 142 16.67 -11.61 17.98
C LYS A 142 17.74 -10.65 18.51
N THR A 143 17.88 -9.45 17.94
CA THR A 143 18.93 -8.49 18.31
C THR A 143 18.38 -7.24 18.98
N GLY A 144 17.07 -6.97 18.89
CA GLY A 144 16.47 -5.71 19.32
C GLY A 144 16.90 -4.51 18.48
N GLN A 145 17.54 -4.73 17.32
CA GLN A 145 17.96 -3.66 16.42
C GLN A 145 16.84 -3.31 15.44
N PHE A 146 16.58 -2.03 15.28
CA PHE A 146 15.73 -1.45 14.25
C PHE A 146 16.60 -1.05 13.05
N TYR A 147 15.96 -0.44 12.04
CA TYR A 147 16.63 0.01 10.81
C TYR A 147 17.93 0.81 11.08
N ASN A 148 18.97 0.54 10.28
CA ASN A 148 20.28 1.16 10.36
C ASN A 148 20.97 1.09 11.75
N GLY A 149 20.65 0.08 12.57
CA GLY A 149 21.28 -0.14 13.88
C GLY A 149 20.68 0.71 15.00
N ALA A 150 19.51 1.31 14.79
CA ALA A 150 18.76 1.91 15.90
C ALA A 150 18.37 0.85 16.95
N THR A 151 18.14 1.28 18.18
CA THR A 151 17.79 0.41 19.32
C THR A 151 16.74 1.11 20.17
N GLY A 152 16.14 0.42 21.15
CA GLY A 152 15.22 1.05 22.11
C GLY A 152 15.82 2.28 22.81
N ALA A 153 17.14 2.29 23.06
CA ALA A 153 17.84 3.44 23.64
C ALA A 153 17.66 4.73 22.82
N HIS A 154 17.57 4.62 21.49
CA HIS A 154 17.37 5.72 20.57
C HIS A 154 15.90 6.16 20.40
N ILE A 155 14.95 5.35 20.88
CA ILE A 155 13.51 5.58 20.70
C ILE A 155 12.92 6.20 21.97
N ASP A 156 12.99 5.49 23.09
CA ASP A 156 12.40 5.90 24.38
C ASP A 156 13.39 5.82 25.56
N GLY A 157 14.64 5.45 25.29
CA GLY A 157 15.69 5.38 26.31
C GLY A 157 16.50 6.67 26.48
N ALA A 158 17.68 6.53 27.07
CA ALA A 158 18.54 7.66 27.44
C ALA A 158 19.10 8.45 26.24
N GLU A 159 19.13 7.84 25.05
CA GLU A 159 19.62 8.44 23.80
C GLU A 159 18.46 8.78 22.84
N ALA A 160 17.24 8.94 23.39
CA ALA A 160 16.04 9.17 22.61
C ALA A 160 16.22 10.33 21.63
N ASN A 161 16.07 10.02 20.34
CA ASN A 161 16.19 10.97 19.25
C ASN A 161 14.89 10.96 18.45
N GLN A 162 14.19 12.10 18.43
CA GLN A 162 12.89 12.23 17.77
C GLN A 162 12.93 11.98 16.25
N HIS A 163 14.10 12.08 15.62
CA HIS A 163 14.28 11.83 14.19
C HIS A 163 14.59 10.37 13.85
N ARG A 164 15.30 9.64 14.72
CA ARG A 164 15.77 8.28 14.41
C ARG A 164 14.62 7.30 14.14
N CYS A 165 14.56 6.71 12.96
CA CYS A 165 13.51 5.80 12.48
C CYS A 165 12.08 6.40 12.51
N SER A 166 11.97 7.73 12.53
CA SER A 166 10.69 8.42 12.69
C SER A 166 9.94 8.57 11.37
N ILE A 167 8.62 8.40 11.42
CA ILE A 167 7.72 8.43 10.24
C ILE A 167 7.71 9.78 9.51
N HIS A 168 8.12 10.88 10.16
CA HIS A 168 8.18 12.20 9.51
C HIS A 168 9.12 12.21 8.29
N HIS A 169 10.20 11.41 8.29
CA HIS A 169 11.07 11.29 7.11
C HIS A 169 10.31 10.76 5.89
N TRP A 170 9.38 9.83 6.11
CA TRP A 170 8.54 9.29 5.05
C TRP A 170 7.47 10.30 4.62
N SER A 171 6.95 11.08 5.57
CA SER A 171 6.03 12.19 5.27
C SER A 171 6.69 13.27 4.41
N ASP A 172 7.93 13.67 4.74
CA ASP A 172 8.69 14.69 4.02
C ASP A 172 9.07 14.21 2.60
N HIS A 173 9.35 12.92 2.44
CA HIS A 173 9.61 12.30 1.15
C HIS A 173 8.33 12.10 0.33
N GLY A 174 7.25 11.65 0.97
CA GLY A 174 6.01 11.21 0.35
C GLY A 174 6.07 9.75 -0.15
N ILE A 175 4.89 9.17 -0.38
CA ILE A 175 4.74 7.83 -0.95
C ILE A 175 3.88 7.97 -2.20
N GLY A 176 4.54 7.95 -3.36
CA GLY A 176 3.90 7.99 -4.66
C GLY A 176 4.68 7.14 -5.65
N GLY A 177 4.00 6.33 -6.45
CA GLY A 177 4.65 5.36 -7.32
C GLY A 177 3.64 4.50 -8.07
N ARG A 178 4.12 3.42 -8.68
CA ARG A 178 3.26 2.46 -9.38
C ARG A 178 2.73 1.44 -8.36
N GLY A 179 1.41 1.35 -8.22
CA GLY A 179 0.76 0.31 -7.43
C GLY A 179 0.48 -0.95 -8.26
N VAL A 180 0.66 -2.14 -7.67
CA VAL A 180 0.28 -3.43 -8.26
C VAL A 180 -0.62 -4.17 -7.27
N LEU A 181 -1.87 -4.41 -7.66
CA LEU A 181 -2.84 -5.15 -6.85
C LEU A 181 -2.88 -6.63 -7.21
N LEU A 182 -2.72 -7.50 -6.22
CA LEU A 182 -3.07 -8.92 -6.28
C LEU A 182 -4.34 -9.16 -5.45
N ASP A 183 -5.47 -9.34 -6.13
CA ASP A 183 -6.77 -9.64 -5.52
C ASP A 183 -6.92 -11.14 -5.27
N TYR A 184 -6.16 -11.61 -4.27
CA TYR A 184 -6.16 -13.01 -3.87
C TYR A 184 -7.53 -13.45 -3.33
N TRP A 185 -8.27 -12.57 -2.63
CA TRP A 185 -9.59 -12.87 -2.10
C TRP A 185 -10.60 -13.21 -3.20
N THR A 186 -10.67 -12.42 -4.28
CA THR A 186 -11.55 -12.74 -5.41
C THR A 186 -11.07 -13.99 -6.14
N TYR A 187 -9.76 -14.08 -6.42
CA TYR A 187 -9.17 -15.27 -7.05
C TYR A 187 -9.49 -16.57 -6.29
N ALA A 188 -9.36 -16.56 -4.96
CA ALA A 188 -9.62 -17.72 -4.12
C ALA A 188 -11.08 -18.18 -4.23
N GLN A 189 -12.04 -17.25 -4.18
CA GLN A 189 -13.46 -17.56 -4.31
C GLN A 189 -13.80 -18.16 -5.68
N GLU A 190 -13.27 -17.58 -6.76
CA GLU A 190 -13.52 -18.06 -8.14
C GLU A 190 -12.90 -19.43 -8.41
N ASN A 191 -11.82 -19.78 -7.69
CA ASN A 191 -11.11 -21.05 -7.83
C ASN A 191 -11.48 -22.07 -6.74
N GLY A 192 -12.49 -21.79 -5.92
CA GLY A 192 -12.97 -22.71 -4.89
C GLY A 192 -12.01 -22.94 -3.72
N ILE A 193 -11.02 -22.04 -3.53
CA ILE A 193 -10.10 -22.05 -2.40
C ILE A 193 -10.85 -21.43 -1.21
N LYS A 194 -11.16 -22.25 -0.21
CA LYS A 194 -11.91 -21.83 0.98
C LYS A 194 -10.96 -21.55 2.13
N TYR A 195 -11.01 -20.33 2.67
CA TYR A 195 -10.38 -19.95 3.93
C TYR A 195 -11.18 -18.84 4.60
N ASP A 196 -10.93 -18.63 5.89
CA ASP A 196 -11.50 -17.52 6.66
C ASP A 196 -10.39 -16.48 6.93
N PRO A 197 -10.55 -15.22 6.47
CA PRO A 197 -9.60 -14.15 6.77
C PRO A 197 -9.38 -13.87 8.27
N TYR A 198 -10.31 -14.28 9.14
CA TYR A 198 -10.23 -14.18 10.61
C TYR A 198 -9.57 -15.40 11.26
N GLU A 199 -9.12 -16.38 10.48
CA GLU A 199 -8.39 -17.56 10.96
C GLU A 199 -6.99 -17.60 10.34
N TYR A 200 -6.11 -18.48 10.84
CA TYR A 200 -4.78 -18.64 10.25
C TYR A 200 -4.91 -19.24 8.86
N HIS A 201 -4.49 -18.49 7.85
CA HIS A 201 -4.33 -18.96 6.48
C HIS A 201 -3.10 -18.31 5.86
N ALA A 202 -2.10 -19.14 5.54
CA ALA A 202 -0.88 -18.69 4.90
C ALA A 202 -1.03 -18.76 3.38
N ILE A 203 -0.93 -17.63 2.71
CA ILE A 203 -1.02 -17.51 1.25
C ILE A 203 0.38 -17.71 0.67
N PRO A 204 0.69 -18.86 0.05
CA PRO A 204 2.03 -19.12 -0.49
C PRO A 204 2.29 -18.32 -1.76
N LEU A 205 3.57 -18.12 -2.10
CA LEU A 205 3.98 -17.40 -3.31
C LEU A 205 3.41 -18.07 -4.57
N SER A 206 3.35 -19.41 -4.58
CA SER A 206 2.73 -20.17 -5.68
C SER A 206 1.27 -19.80 -5.93
N SER A 207 0.51 -19.50 -4.87
CA SER A 207 -0.88 -19.04 -4.98
C SER A 207 -0.98 -17.59 -5.45
N LEU A 208 -0.07 -16.71 -5.00
CA LEU A 208 0.02 -15.35 -5.53
C LEU A 208 0.44 -15.33 -7.00
N ALA A 209 1.34 -16.23 -7.42
CA ALA A 209 1.72 -16.37 -8.82
C ALA A 209 0.54 -16.84 -9.69
N ALA A 210 -0.27 -17.77 -9.18
CA ALA A 210 -1.48 -18.20 -9.87
C ALA A 210 -2.55 -17.08 -9.93
N CYS A 211 -2.70 -16.30 -8.86
CA CYS A 211 -3.56 -15.11 -8.80
C CYS A 211 -3.10 -14.04 -9.81
N GLY A 212 -1.83 -13.66 -9.80
CA GLY A 212 -1.25 -12.73 -10.77
C GLY A 212 -1.47 -13.20 -12.20
N LYS A 213 -1.20 -14.49 -12.49
CA LYS A 213 -1.46 -15.07 -13.81
C LYS A 213 -2.93 -14.97 -14.22
N ALA A 214 -3.88 -15.23 -13.31
CA ALA A 214 -5.31 -15.08 -13.56
C ALA A 214 -5.70 -13.61 -13.85
N GLN A 215 -5.00 -12.65 -13.25
CA GLN A 215 -5.14 -11.21 -13.50
C GLN A 215 -4.35 -10.72 -14.73
N GLY A 216 -3.59 -11.59 -15.40
CA GLY A 216 -2.75 -11.22 -16.53
C GLY A 216 -1.43 -10.53 -16.17
N ILE A 217 -0.92 -10.75 -14.95
CA ILE A 217 0.34 -10.18 -14.43
C ILE A 217 1.32 -11.33 -14.13
N ASP A 218 2.50 -11.31 -14.72
CA ASP A 218 3.62 -12.15 -14.30
C ASP A 218 4.32 -11.48 -13.11
N ILE A 219 4.09 -12.01 -11.90
CA ILE A 219 4.58 -11.38 -10.67
C ILE A 219 6.11 -11.48 -10.50
N ARG A 220 6.85 -12.11 -11.40
CA ARG A 220 8.32 -12.14 -11.31
C ARG A 220 8.90 -10.73 -11.51
N PRO A 221 10.08 -10.44 -10.95
CA PRO A 221 10.80 -9.20 -11.25
C PRO A 221 11.04 -9.05 -12.76
N ALA A 222 11.05 -7.80 -13.26
CA ALA A 222 11.36 -7.51 -14.66
C ALA A 222 12.74 -8.03 -15.10
N ALA A 223 13.71 -8.08 -14.18
CA ALA A 223 15.02 -8.68 -14.40
C ALA A 223 14.96 -10.19 -14.72
N GLN A 224 13.85 -10.86 -14.36
CA GLN A 224 13.57 -12.26 -14.63
C GLN A 224 12.51 -12.45 -15.74
N GLY A 225 12.12 -11.36 -16.41
CA GLY A 225 11.15 -11.35 -17.49
C GLY A 225 9.68 -11.28 -17.06
N GLY A 226 9.39 -10.96 -15.79
CA GLY A 226 8.04 -10.65 -15.34
C GLY A 226 7.69 -9.16 -15.43
N ASP A 227 6.59 -8.78 -14.81
CA ASP A 227 5.98 -7.44 -14.92
C ASP A 227 6.30 -6.51 -13.74
N ILE A 228 6.84 -7.04 -12.65
CA ILE A 228 7.16 -6.25 -11.45
C ILE A 228 8.38 -5.38 -11.70
N GLN A 229 8.22 -4.08 -11.49
CA GLN A 229 9.28 -3.09 -11.66
C GLN A 229 9.86 -2.71 -10.29
N ILE A 230 11.14 -2.36 -10.29
CA ILE A 230 11.80 -1.80 -9.11
C ILE A 230 11.05 -0.55 -8.66
N GLY A 231 10.73 -0.47 -7.36
CA GLY A 231 10.02 0.63 -6.74
C GLY A 231 8.50 0.54 -6.83
N ASP A 232 7.95 -0.58 -7.29
CA ASP A 232 6.51 -0.83 -7.21
C ASP A 232 6.03 -0.86 -5.74
N ILE A 233 4.77 -0.50 -5.54
CA ILE A 233 4.06 -0.66 -4.28
C ILE A 233 3.10 -1.84 -4.44
N LEU A 234 3.37 -2.93 -3.73
CA LEU A 234 2.57 -4.16 -3.80
C LEU A 234 1.36 -4.04 -2.87
N LEU A 235 0.17 -4.36 -3.38
CA LEU A 235 -1.07 -4.43 -2.60
C LEU A 235 -1.62 -5.86 -2.70
N ILE A 236 -1.85 -6.53 -1.58
CA ILE A 236 -2.44 -7.88 -1.54
C ILE A 236 -3.77 -7.81 -0.80
N ARG A 237 -4.85 -8.17 -1.48
CA ARG A 237 -6.17 -8.30 -0.87
C ARG A 237 -6.39 -9.75 -0.42
N SER A 238 -6.28 -9.98 0.89
CA SER A 238 -6.53 -11.27 1.56
C SER A 238 -7.96 -11.38 2.14
N GLY A 239 -8.77 -10.33 2.03
CA GLY A 239 -10.22 -10.41 2.21
C GLY A 239 -10.72 -10.05 3.61
N PHE A 240 -9.84 -9.59 4.51
CA PHE A 240 -10.24 -9.17 5.86
C PHE A 240 -11.34 -8.11 5.83
N VAL A 241 -11.22 -7.08 4.99
CA VAL A 241 -12.23 -6.00 4.97
C VAL A 241 -13.58 -6.52 4.46
N SER A 242 -13.56 -7.39 3.45
CA SER A 242 -14.76 -8.05 2.94
C SER A 242 -15.46 -8.85 4.05
N THR A 243 -14.68 -9.61 4.83
CA THR A 243 -15.20 -10.39 5.95
C THR A 243 -15.67 -9.49 7.09
N TYR A 244 -14.90 -8.48 7.49
CA TYR A 244 -15.27 -7.50 8.51
C TYR A 244 -16.65 -6.92 8.21
N ASN A 245 -16.88 -6.45 6.97
CA ASN A 245 -18.15 -5.85 6.56
C ASN A 245 -19.34 -6.85 6.58
N SER A 246 -19.07 -8.15 6.43
CA SER A 246 -20.10 -9.20 6.50
C SER A 246 -20.49 -9.61 7.93
N LEU A 247 -19.61 -9.38 8.92
CA LEU A 247 -19.80 -9.81 10.30
C LEU A 247 -20.56 -8.78 11.14
N GLY A 248 -21.26 -9.25 12.18
CA GLY A 248 -21.86 -8.39 13.21
C GLY A 248 -20.84 -7.83 14.21
N PRO A 249 -21.19 -6.79 15.00
CA PRO A 249 -20.29 -6.17 15.97
C PRO A 249 -19.65 -7.16 16.97
N SER A 250 -20.44 -8.10 17.51
CA SER A 250 -19.94 -9.09 18.46
C SER A 250 -18.93 -10.06 17.85
N GLU A 251 -19.11 -10.45 16.59
CA GLU A 251 -18.18 -11.35 15.89
C GLU A 251 -16.87 -10.64 15.54
N ARG A 252 -16.96 -9.39 15.06
CA ARG A 252 -15.79 -8.53 14.84
C ARG A 252 -14.97 -8.38 16.12
N ALA A 253 -15.64 -8.06 17.23
CA ALA A 253 -15.01 -7.91 18.54
C ALA A 253 -14.39 -9.24 19.03
N ALA A 254 -15.09 -10.36 18.87
CA ALA A 254 -14.57 -11.67 19.28
C ALA A 254 -13.26 -12.04 18.54
N GLY A 255 -13.14 -11.71 17.25
CA GLY A 255 -11.90 -11.88 16.49
C GLY A 255 -10.77 -10.97 16.96
N ALA A 256 -11.08 -9.69 17.20
CA ALA A 256 -10.10 -8.68 17.59
C ALA A 256 -9.62 -8.80 19.05
N LEU A 257 -10.46 -9.34 19.95
CA LEU A 257 -10.20 -9.49 21.39
C LEU A 257 -9.64 -10.86 21.79
N ARG A 258 -9.23 -11.70 20.82
CA ARG A 258 -8.52 -12.94 21.17
C ARG A 258 -7.26 -12.60 22.00
N PRO A 259 -6.77 -13.51 22.84
CA PRO A 259 -5.56 -13.25 23.62
C PRO A 259 -4.40 -12.86 22.70
N HIS A 260 -3.68 -11.78 23.02
CA HIS A 260 -2.46 -11.39 22.33
C HIS A 260 -1.30 -11.43 23.32
N THR A 261 -0.37 -12.35 23.09
CA THR A 261 0.86 -12.50 23.90
C THR A 261 2.02 -12.82 22.97
N HIS A 262 3.24 -12.47 23.36
CA HIS A 262 4.42 -12.87 22.60
C HIS A 262 4.67 -14.37 22.80
N GLY A 263 4.72 -15.13 21.71
CA GLY A 263 5.06 -16.56 21.71
C GLY A 263 3.86 -17.51 21.59
N PRO A 264 4.01 -18.79 21.99
CA PRO A 264 3.04 -19.86 21.69
C PRO A 264 1.63 -19.67 22.28
N GLY A 265 1.48 -18.75 23.24
CA GLY A 265 0.20 -18.42 23.85
C GLY A 265 -0.62 -17.38 23.07
N ASP A 266 -0.12 -16.87 21.95
CA ASP A 266 -0.88 -15.93 21.12
C ASP A 266 -2.11 -16.60 20.51
N GLY A 267 -3.28 -16.01 20.78
CA GLY A 267 -4.56 -16.45 20.26
C GLY A 267 -5.03 -15.65 19.05
N MET A 268 -4.33 -14.58 18.67
CA MET A 268 -4.58 -13.83 17.44
C MET A 268 -4.45 -14.75 16.22
N ARG A 269 -5.34 -14.56 15.24
CA ARG A 269 -5.34 -15.33 14.00
C ARG A 269 -5.84 -14.46 12.85
N TRP A 270 -5.05 -14.40 11.78
CA TRP A 270 -5.34 -13.60 10.59
C TRP A 270 -4.76 -14.29 9.36
N ALA A 271 -5.49 -14.23 8.24
CA ALA A 271 -4.94 -14.64 6.95
C ALA A 271 -3.96 -13.58 6.44
N GLY A 272 -2.91 -14.04 5.76
CA GLY A 272 -1.90 -13.15 5.19
C GLY A 272 -0.89 -13.93 4.35
N VAL A 273 0.17 -13.26 3.91
CA VAL A 273 1.22 -13.93 3.12
C VAL A 273 1.96 -14.97 3.96
N SER A 274 2.37 -16.07 3.34
CA SER A 274 3.22 -17.05 4.01
C SER A 274 4.61 -16.48 4.26
N ALA A 275 5.25 -16.94 5.33
CA ALA A 275 6.64 -16.63 5.64
C ALA A 275 7.59 -17.73 5.08
N GLU A 276 7.37 -18.20 3.86
CA GLU A 276 8.30 -19.14 3.23
C GLU A 276 9.51 -18.41 2.63
N ASP A 277 10.67 -19.06 2.59
CA ASP A 277 11.91 -18.47 2.05
C ASP A 277 11.69 -17.87 0.65
N GLU A 278 10.92 -18.57 -0.19
CA GLU A 278 10.62 -18.15 -1.56
C GLU A 278 9.80 -16.85 -1.61
N MET A 279 8.86 -16.64 -0.68
CA MET A 279 8.12 -15.39 -0.55
C MET A 279 9.04 -14.25 -0.16
N VAL A 280 9.91 -14.46 0.84
CA VAL A 280 10.84 -13.43 1.31
C VAL A 280 11.87 -13.09 0.22
N ASP A 281 12.36 -14.10 -0.50
CA ASP A 281 13.23 -13.91 -1.66
C ASP A 281 12.53 -13.14 -2.77
N TRP A 282 11.27 -13.46 -3.08
CA TRP A 282 10.48 -12.73 -4.08
C TRP A 282 10.23 -11.27 -3.69
N LEU A 283 9.81 -11.01 -2.45
CA LEU A 283 9.62 -9.65 -1.93
C LEU A 283 10.93 -8.85 -1.98
N HIS A 284 12.04 -9.49 -1.62
CA HIS A 284 13.34 -8.85 -1.67
C HIS A 284 13.76 -8.55 -3.12
N ASP A 285 13.79 -9.56 -3.98
CA ASP A 285 14.36 -9.53 -5.34
C ASP A 285 13.49 -8.75 -6.34
N SER A 286 12.22 -8.52 -5.99
CA SER A 286 11.33 -7.61 -6.71
C SER A 286 11.61 -6.14 -6.44
N TYR A 287 12.27 -5.81 -5.33
CA TYR A 287 12.55 -4.43 -4.90
C TYR A 287 11.30 -3.55 -4.87
N PHE A 288 10.26 -4.03 -4.20
CA PHE A 288 9.11 -3.18 -3.87
C PHE A 288 9.58 -2.00 -3.02
N ALA A 289 9.07 -0.80 -3.31
CA ALA A 289 9.28 0.36 -2.45
C ALA A 289 8.51 0.23 -1.14
N ALA A 290 7.37 -0.47 -1.19
CA ALA A 290 6.48 -0.71 -0.09
C ALA A 290 5.56 -1.90 -0.39
N ILE A 291 5.04 -2.53 0.66
CA ILE A 291 4.11 -3.66 0.59
C ILE A 291 2.88 -3.35 1.43
N ALA A 292 1.73 -3.89 1.04
CA ALA A 292 0.49 -3.60 1.71
C ALA A 292 -0.50 -4.76 1.68
N GLY A 293 -1.32 -4.86 2.73
CA GLY A 293 -2.42 -5.82 2.83
C GLY A 293 -3.70 -5.20 3.36
N ASP A 294 -4.81 -5.93 3.30
CA ASP A 294 -6.08 -5.51 3.91
C ASP A 294 -6.39 -6.16 5.25
N ALA A 295 -5.49 -7.00 5.79
CA ALA A 295 -5.62 -7.65 7.10
C ALA A 295 -4.90 -6.87 8.23
N PRO A 296 -5.18 -7.15 9.52
CA PRO A 296 -4.51 -6.51 10.66
C PRO A 296 -3.00 -6.77 10.73
N SER A 297 -2.52 -7.84 10.09
CA SER A 297 -1.11 -8.16 9.85
C SER A 297 -0.92 -8.43 8.36
N PHE A 298 0.26 -8.14 7.82
CA PHE A 298 0.56 -8.40 6.41
C PHE A 298 0.83 -9.89 6.18
N GLU A 299 1.69 -10.45 7.03
CA GLU A 299 1.92 -11.89 7.11
C GLU A 299 0.76 -12.61 7.79
N ALA A 300 0.61 -13.91 7.49
CA ALA A 300 -0.33 -14.76 8.19
C ALA A 300 0.02 -14.82 9.68
N TRP A 301 -0.99 -14.65 10.54
CA TRP A 301 -0.80 -14.60 11.99
C TRP A 301 -1.46 -15.81 12.68
N PRO A 302 -0.79 -16.50 13.62
CA PRO A 302 0.56 -16.23 14.12
C PRO A 302 1.63 -16.46 13.06
N SER A 303 2.70 -15.66 13.05
CA SER A 303 3.84 -15.88 12.17
C SER A 303 4.51 -17.20 12.54
N ARG A 304 4.51 -18.17 11.63
CA ARG A 304 5.09 -19.50 11.82
C ARG A 304 6.30 -19.63 10.92
N VAL A 305 7.44 -20.03 11.47
CA VAL A 305 8.54 -20.49 10.62
C VAL A 305 8.22 -21.86 10.06
N VAL A 306 8.30 -21.95 8.74
CA VAL A 306 8.38 -23.25 8.05
C VAL A 306 9.75 -23.83 8.38
N GLN A 307 9.83 -24.67 9.42
CA GLN A 307 11.08 -25.35 9.74
C GLN A 307 11.50 -26.23 8.54
N LYS A 308 12.64 -25.90 7.92
CA LYS A 308 13.42 -26.92 7.22
C LYS A 308 13.80 -27.96 8.28
N SER A 309 13.30 -29.19 8.09
CA SER A 309 13.57 -30.36 8.94
C SER A 309 15.01 -30.37 9.49
N THR A 310 15.20 -29.87 10.72
CA THR A 310 15.96 -30.46 11.84
C THR A 310 16.13 -29.43 12.97
N THR A 311 15.65 -29.83 14.15
CA THR A 311 15.98 -29.31 15.49
C THR A 311 15.17 -28.10 16.00
N THR A 312 14.78 -28.25 17.27
CA THR A 312 13.91 -27.42 18.10
C THR A 312 14.48 -26.04 18.41
N ALA A 313 13.87 -25.00 17.83
CA ALA A 313 13.64 -23.70 18.44
C ALA A 313 12.54 -23.00 17.60
N LEU A 314 11.59 -22.35 18.27
CA LEU A 314 10.55 -21.55 17.64
C LEU A 314 11.22 -20.33 17.00
N ASP A 315 11.51 -20.42 15.71
CA ASP A 315 11.87 -19.26 14.92
C ASP A 315 10.56 -18.55 14.51
N THR A 316 10.56 -17.22 14.59
CA THR A 316 9.57 -16.34 13.95
C THR A 316 10.30 -15.73 12.77
N ILE A 317 9.72 -15.78 11.57
CA ILE A 317 10.25 -14.95 10.49
C ILE A 317 9.78 -13.55 10.77
N ASP A 318 10.77 -12.68 10.79
CA ASP A 318 10.61 -11.30 11.11
C ASP A 318 10.26 -10.58 9.81
N SER A 319 9.06 -9.99 9.73
CA SER A 319 8.71 -9.07 8.64
C SER A 319 9.71 -7.90 8.54
N THR A 320 10.56 -7.67 9.54
CA THR A 320 11.70 -6.72 9.49
C THR A 320 12.94 -7.20 8.71
N MET A 321 13.00 -8.46 8.25
CA MET A 321 14.02 -8.87 7.27
C MET A 321 13.81 -8.18 5.92
N LEU A 322 12.59 -7.69 5.68
CA LEU A 322 12.27 -6.77 4.61
C LEU A 322 12.37 -5.37 5.22
N THR A 323 13.29 -4.55 4.71
CA THR A 323 13.40 -3.12 5.01
C THR A 323 12.22 -2.30 4.44
N ASP A 324 11.06 -2.93 4.33
CA ASP A 324 10.00 -2.55 3.43
C ASP A 324 8.90 -1.89 4.27
N PRO A 325 8.52 -0.65 3.94
CA PRO A 325 7.30 -0.04 4.45
C PRO A 325 6.11 -0.99 4.29
N ILE A 326 5.41 -1.26 5.39
CA ILE A 326 4.19 -2.09 5.39
C ILE A 326 2.98 -1.18 5.58
N PHE A 327 1.98 -1.29 4.72
CA PHE A 327 0.67 -0.65 4.87
C PHE A 327 -0.43 -1.66 5.14
N HIS A 328 -1.32 -1.35 6.07
CA HIS A 328 -2.58 -2.07 6.21
C HIS A 328 -3.70 -1.12 5.83
N GLY A 329 -4.61 -1.50 4.94
CA GLY A 329 -5.65 -0.57 4.45
C GLY A 329 -6.85 -1.22 3.79
N GLU A 330 -7.79 -0.39 3.34
CA GLU A 330 -9.01 -0.85 2.68
C GLU A 330 -8.71 -1.28 1.23
N LEU A 331 -8.86 -2.58 0.95
CA LEU A 331 -8.94 -3.09 -0.41
C LEU A 331 -10.35 -3.70 -0.61
N THR A 332 -11.37 -2.88 -0.87
CA THR A 332 -12.73 -3.37 -1.12
C THR A 332 -12.94 -3.79 -2.57
N GLY A 333 -13.81 -4.80 -2.75
CA GLY A 333 -13.94 -5.60 -3.97
C GLY A 333 -14.90 -5.08 -5.03
N GLU A 334 -15.09 -3.77 -5.16
CA GLU A 334 -15.83 -3.19 -6.29
C GLU A 334 -14.89 -2.77 -7.43
N TRP A 335 -13.91 -3.62 -7.77
CA TRP A 335 -13.12 -3.48 -9.00
C TRP A 335 -13.90 -4.08 -10.18
N ARG A 336 -15.04 -3.48 -10.51
CA ARG A 336 -15.70 -3.69 -11.81
C ARG A 336 -15.49 -2.43 -12.63
N ALA A 337 -14.65 -2.53 -13.66
CA ALA A 337 -14.55 -1.52 -14.70
C ALA A 337 -15.98 -1.11 -15.14
N PRO A 338 -16.36 0.18 -15.07
CA PRO A 338 -17.66 0.59 -15.57
C PRO A 338 -17.70 0.39 -17.08
N THR A 339 -18.46 -0.61 -17.51
CA THR A 339 -18.90 -0.71 -18.90
C THR A 339 -19.91 0.40 -19.14
N ASN A 340 -19.57 1.27 -20.10
CA ASN A 340 -20.36 2.37 -20.66
C ASN A 340 -21.89 2.27 -20.46
N ALA A 341 -22.48 3.29 -19.83
CA ALA A 341 -23.85 3.72 -20.14
C ALA A 341 -24.04 5.21 -19.84
N VAL A 342 -23.96 6.02 -20.89
CA VAL A 342 -24.48 7.40 -20.95
C VAL A 342 -26.00 7.37 -20.71
N ARG A 343 -26.52 8.19 -19.81
CA ARG A 343 -27.88 8.76 -19.94
C ARG A 343 -28.00 10.14 -19.30
N ARG A 344 -28.24 11.13 -20.17
CA ARG A 344 -28.82 12.44 -19.84
C ARG A 344 -30.34 12.31 -19.69
N GLN A 345 -30.92 13.13 -18.82
CA GLN A 345 -32.24 13.81 -18.85
C GLN A 345 -32.79 13.87 -17.41
N ALA A 346 -33.53 14.86 -16.96
CA ALA A 346 -33.86 16.23 -17.35
C ALA A 346 -34.69 16.80 -16.19
N CYS A 347 -34.70 18.12 -16.03
CA CYS A 347 -35.53 18.85 -15.07
C CYS A 347 -37.03 18.55 -15.20
N GLY A 348 -37.75 18.66 -14.09
CA GLY A 348 -39.21 18.71 -14.04
C GLY A 348 -39.69 19.25 -12.70
N ASP A 349 -40.14 20.51 -12.72
CA ASP A 349 -40.79 21.24 -11.62
C ASP A 349 -42.12 20.59 -11.19
N GLY A 350 -42.52 20.81 -9.94
CA GLY A 350 -43.82 20.37 -9.43
C GLY A 350 -44.10 20.77 -7.99
N ASN A 351 -44.48 22.03 -7.82
CA ASN A 351 -44.88 22.70 -6.58
C ASN A 351 -46.25 22.20 -6.06
N THR A 352 -46.42 22.02 -4.74
CA THR A 352 -47.62 22.45 -3.95
C THR A 352 -47.53 22.02 -2.47
N ALA A 353 -47.73 22.98 -1.57
CA ALA A 353 -48.17 22.85 -0.16
C ALA A 353 -49.49 23.65 0.00
N PRO A 354 -50.10 23.88 1.18
CA PRO A 354 -49.98 23.26 2.52
C PRO A 354 -51.36 22.97 3.21
N SER A 355 -51.36 22.35 4.39
CA SER A 355 -52.35 22.65 5.46
C SER A 355 -51.94 22.12 6.85
N SER A 356 -51.81 23.02 7.82
CA SER A 356 -51.75 22.80 9.29
C SER A 356 -53.15 23.06 9.90
N PRO A 357 -53.43 23.06 11.24
CA PRO A 357 -52.61 22.80 12.46
C PRO A 357 -53.28 21.79 13.45
N THR A 358 -52.63 21.27 14.52
CA THR A 358 -52.67 21.83 15.89
C THR A 358 -51.90 20.98 16.94
N THR A 359 -51.16 21.70 17.81
CA THR A 359 -50.88 21.56 19.27
C THR A 359 -50.17 20.35 19.94
N ALA A 360 -49.05 20.70 20.62
CA ALA A 360 -48.52 20.28 21.95
C ALA A 360 -48.12 18.80 22.16
N SER A 361 -47.06 18.38 22.86
CA SER A 361 -46.10 18.98 23.80
C SER A 361 -44.90 18.01 24.00
N GLU A 362 -43.70 18.57 24.19
CA GLU A 362 -42.51 18.10 24.94
C GLU A 362 -42.26 16.61 25.23
N SER A 363 -41.16 16.06 24.69
CA SER A 363 -39.94 15.63 25.40
C SER A 363 -39.22 14.53 24.60
N GLY A 364 -38.05 14.87 24.05
CA GLY A 364 -37.33 14.08 23.07
C GLY A 364 -36.45 13.00 23.69
N ILE A 365 -36.75 11.75 23.32
CA ILE A 365 -35.79 10.65 23.26
C ILE A 365 -35.73 10.27 21.78
N VAL A 366 -34.59 10.48 21.12
CA VAL A 366 -34.40 10.10 19.72
C VAL A 366 -33.54 8.85 19.67
N GLU A 367 -34.21 7.72 19.52
CA GLU A 367 -33.64 6.48 19.01
C GLU A 367 -33.28 6.65 17.51
N PRO A 368 -32.20 6.05 17.01
CA PRO A 368 -31.89 6.09 15.59
C PRO A 368 -32.78 5.13 14.79
N TYR A 369 -33.43 5.69 13.76
CA TYR A 369 -34.25 5.00 12.77
C TYR A 369 -33.47 3.90 12.00
N PRO A 370 -34.11 2.77 11.65
CA PRO A 370 -33.54 1.74 10.80
C PRO A 370 -33.75 2.08 9.31
N TYR A 371 -32.69 1.98 8.51
CA TYR A 371 -32.82 1.99 7.05
C TYR A 371 -33.04 0.56 6.55
N SER A 372 -34.24 0.30 6.05
CA SER A 372 -34.62 -0.89 5.29
C SER A 372 -34.66 -0.55 3.80
N ALA A 373 -34.01 -1.37 2.97
CA ALA A 373 -34.39 -1.56 1.57
C ALA A 373 -33.83 -2.91 1.07
N GLN A 374 -34.74 -3.87 0.99
CA GLN A 374 -34.58 -5.18 0.38
C GLN A 374 -34.91 -5.08 -1.13
N ALA A 375 -34.26 -5.95 -1.94
CA ALA A 375 -34.86 -6.79 -3.00
C ALA A 375 -34.29 -6.69 -4.43
N SER A 376 -33.64 -7.79 -4.82
CA SER A 376 -33.86 -8.64 -6.02
C SER A 376 -33.76 -8.06 -7.44
N ILE A 377 -33.00 -8.75 -8.31
CA ILE A 377 -33.51 -9.58 -9.45
C ILE A 377 -32.36 -10.23 -10.25
N ASN A 378 -32.58 -11.50 -10.62
CA ASN A 378 -31.75 -12.36 -11.48
C ASN A 378 -32.28 -12.40 -12.94
N THR A 379 -31.37 -12.69 -13.88
CA THR A 379 -31.53 -13.43 -15.18
C THR A 379 -31.65 -12.66 -16.52
N ALA A 380 -30.93 -13.22 -17.52
CA ALA A 380 -31.09 -13.21 -19.00
C ALA A 380 -30.20 -12.21 -19.80
N VAL A 381 -29.13 -12.62 -20.51
CA VAL A 381 -28.95 -13.47 -21.72
C VAL A 381 -28.69 -12.66 -23.02
N ARG A 382 -27.49 -12.92 -23.60
CA ARG A 382 -27.06 -12.95 -25.03
C ARG A 382 -26.99 -11.70 -25.93
N ARG A 383 -25.79 -11.61 -26.56
CA ARG A 383 -25.42 -11.23 -27.95
C ARG A 383 -25.85 -9.85 -28.47
N VAL A 384 -24.87 -9.05 -28.92
CA VAL A 384 -24.56 -8.75 -30.34
C VAL A 384 -23.44 -7.68 -30.40
N VAL A 385 -22.41 -7.96 -31.22
CA VAL A 385 -21.48 -7.03 -31.89
C VAL A 385 -21.70 -7.29 -33.40
N PRO A 386 -21.41 -6.42 -34.39
CA PRO A 386 -20.79 -5.07 -34.42
C PRO A 386 -21.60 -4.02 -35.25
N GLN A 387 -21.15 -2.76 -35.32
CA GLN A 387 -20.70 -2.11 -36.57
C GLN A 387 -20.38 -0.61 -36.41
N LEU A 388 -19.15 -0.26 -36.80
CA LEU A 388 -18.75 0.85 -37.69
C LEU A 388 -19.56 2.16 -37.63
N TYR A 389 -18.90 3.29 -37.31
CA TYR A 389 -18.94 4.46 -38.19
C TYR A 389 -17.68 5.31 -38.06
N ASN A 390 -17.02 5.45 -39.20
CA ASN A 390 -15.91 6.33 -39.52
C ASN A 390 -16.48 7.72 -39.85
N HIS A 391 -15.98 8.82 -39.25
CA HIS A 391 -15.98 10.11 -39.94
C HIS A 391 -14.83 11.01 -39.47
N ARG A 392 -13.92 11.26 -40.42
CA ARG A 392 -12.94 12.35 -40.47
C ARG A 392 -13.62 13.64 -40.92
N ILE A 393 -13.29 14.80 -40.36
CA ILE A 393 -13.17 16.11 -41.05
C ILE A 393 -12.11 16.96 -40.25
N PRO A 394 -11.38 17.96 -40.79
CA PRO A 394 -9.93 17.93 -40.89
C PRO A 394 -9.21 19.16 -40.28
N ASN A 395 -7.87 19.10 -40.35
CA ASN A 395 -6.89 20.16 -40.10
C ASN A 395 -7.28 21.57 -40.62
N ARG A 396 -7.13 22.59 -39.76
CA ARG A 396 -6.84 23.98 -40.15
C ARG A 396 -5.92 24.65 -39.11
N ASN A 397 -4.71 25.00 -39.55
CA ASN A 397 -3.86 26.09 -39.07
C ASN A 397 -3.09 26.58 -40.33
N PRO A 398 -2.59 27.83 -40.48
CA PRO A 398 -1.81 28.55 -39.46
C PRO A 398 -1.94 30.10 -39.43
N ALA A 399 -1.20 30.70 -38.48
CA ALA A 399 -0.61 32.06 -38.45
C ALA A 399 -1.33 33.17 -37.64
N HIS A 400 -0.77 33.52 -36.47
CA HIS A 400 0.08 34.70 -36.26
C HIS A 400 0.68 34.74 -34.84
N PRO A 401 1.85 35.39 -34.62
CA PRO A 401 2.68 35.22 -33.44
C PRO A 401 2.37 36.25 -32.34
N ILE A 402 2.33 35.81 -31.07
CA ILE A 402 2.30 36.70 -29.91
C ILE A 402 3.72 36.85 -29.37
N ARG A 403 4.15 38.10 -29.29
CA ARG A 403 5.45 38.59 -28.85
C ARG A 403 5.73 38.23 -27.38
N SER A 404 6.99 37.89 -27.13
CA SER A 404 7.66 37.91 -25.84
C SER A 404 7.62 39.32 -25.23
N MET A 405 7.07 39.45 -24.03
CA MET A 405 7.34 40.59 -23.15
C MET A 405 8.39 40.17 -22.12
N SER A 406 9.54 40.81 -22.26
CA SER A 406 10.65 40.86 -21.32
C SER A 406 10.23 41.50 -20.00
N ILE A 407 10.53 40.83 -18.89
CA ILE A 407 10.50 41.37 -17.52
C ILE A 407 11.82 42.12 -17.31
N PRO A 408 11.83 43.39 -16.85
CA PRO A 408 13.07 44.07 -16.51
C PRO A 408 13.63 43.57 -15.17
N GLU A 409 14.93 43.28 -15.17
CA GLU A 409 15.76 43.15 -13.97
C GLU A 409 15.74 44.46 -13.18
N ALA A 410 15.60 44.36 -11.86
CA ALA A 410 15.91 45.43 -10.92
C ALA A 410 16.94 44.88 -9.91
N GLU A 411 18.16 45.39 -10.02
CA GLU A 411 19.24 45.17 -9.07
C GLU A 411 19.03 45.95 -7.76
N SER A 412 19.19 45.22 -6.66
CA SER A 412 19.91 45.56 -5.42
C SER A 412 19.42 46.68 -4.45
N ALA A 413 19.60 46.33 -3.16
CA ALA A 413 19.92 47.17 -1.99
C ALA A 413 18.76 47.64 -1.06
N ASN A 414 18.53 46.86 0.02
CA ASN A 414 18.63 47.25 1.45
C ASN A 414 18.04 46.10 2.28
N ALA A 415 18.79 45.31 3.05
CA ALA A 415 19.45 45.66 4.31
C ALA A 415 18.48 46.18 5.40
N ASP A 416 18.29 45.31 6.39
CA ASP A 416 18.14 45.58 7.83
C ASP A 416 16.77 45.87 8.49
N ARG A 417 16.55 45.10 9.59
CA ARG A 417 15.63 45.30 10.75
C ARG A 417 14.13 45.06 10.50
N MET A 418 13.34 44.45 11.40
CA MET A 418 13.47 44.14 12.83
C MET A 418 12.34 43.16 13.25
N ARG A 419 12.65 42.28 14.22
CA ARG A 419 11.74 41.57 15.18
C ARG A 419 10.96 40.35 14.73
#